data_AF-A0A831T1B0-F1
#
_entry.id   AF-A0A831T1B0-F1
#
_cell.length_a   1.000
_cell.length_b   1.000
_cell.length_c   1.000
_cell.angle_alpha   90.00
_cell.angle_beta   90.00
_cell.angle_gamma   90.00
#
_symmetry.space_group_name_H-M   'P 1'
#
loop_
_entity.id
_entity.type
_entity.pdbx_description
1 polymer ?
#
loop_
_entity_poly.entity_id
_entity_poly.type
_entity_poly.pdbx_seq_one_letter_code
_entity_poly.pdbx_strand_id
1 'polypeptide(L)' 'MSARKKSPVLPDKMRREYRFDYTKAKPNRFAAQMGAGTIAVVLDPDVAAVFQSSESVNALLRSVISALPGGSKP' A
#
# COMPACT_ATOMS: atom_id res chain seq x y z
N MET A 1 7.89 -40.76 36.39
CA MET A 1 7.52 -39.97 35.21
C MET A 1 7.65 -38.50 35.56
N SER A 2 8.71 -37.80 35.12
CA SER A 2 8.89 -36.38 35.42
C SER A 2 8.46 -35.55 34.21
N ALA A 3 7.40 -34.76 34.38
CA ALA A 3 6.81 -33.97 33.32
C ALA A 3 7.73 -32.82 32.89
N ARG A 4 8.00 -32.73 31.59
CA ARG A 4 8.81 -31.67 30.98
C ARG A 4 8.08 -30.33 31.08
N LYS A 5 8.58 -29.43 31.93
CA LYS A 5 8.11 -28.04 32.01
C LYS A 5 8.39 -27.34 30.67
N LYS A 6 7.35 -26.86 29.99
CA LYS A 6 7.49 -26.02 28.78
C LYS A 6 8.01 -24.64 29.21
N SER A 7 9.17 -24.26 28.70
CA SER A 7 9.74 -22.92 28.89
C SER A 7 8.85 -21.85 28.25
N PRO A 8 8.71 -20.66 28.84
CA PRO A 8 7.91 -19.59 28.24
C PRO A 8 8.56 -19.15 26.92
N VAL A 9 7.77 -19.04 25.86
CA VAL A 9 8.22 -18.44 24.60
C VAL A 9 8.40 -16.94 24.87
N LEU A 10 9.65 -16.50 25.01
CA LEU A 10 9.96 -15.08 25.08
C LEU A 10 9.59 -14.43 23.75
N PRO A 11 9.03 -13.21 23.74
CA PRO A 11 8.79 -12.48 22.50
C PRO A 11 10.12 -12.36 21.75
N ASP A 12 10.13 -12.70 20.46
CA ASP A 12 11.30 -12.51 19.61
C ASP A 12 11.56 -11.00 19.48
N LYS A 13 12.42 -10.49 20.37
CA LYS A 13 12.72 -9.06 20.44
C LYS A 13 13.57 -8.71 19.23
N MET A 14 13.16 -7.67 18.50
CA MET A 14 13.98 -7.09 17.43
C MET A 14 15.39 -6.78 17.95
N ARG A 15 16.38 -7.10 17.12
CA ARG A 15 17.79 -6.89 17.43
C ARG A 15 18.09 -5.40 17.61
N ARG A 16 19.18 -5.07 18.31
CA ARG A 16 19.51 -3.69 18.69
C ARG A 16 19.69 -2.76 17.48
N GLU A 17 20.19 -3.30 16.38
CA GLU A 17 20.40 -2.62 15.10
C GLU A 17 19.11 -2.13 14.42
N TYR A 18 17.94 -2.68 14.79
CA TYR A 18 16.64 -2.24 14.27
C TYR A 18 16.02 -1.08 15.06
N ARG A 19 16.77 -0.49 16.02
CA ARG A 19 16.35 0.75 16.69
C ARG A 19 16.72 1.95 15.82
N PHE A 20 15.90 2.20 14.80
CA PHE A 20 16.12 3.32 13.89
C PHE A 20 15.77 4.67 14.53
N ASP A 21 16.63 5.66 14.31
CA ASP A 21 16.36 7.05 14.63
C ASP A 21 15.62 7.70 13.46
N TYR A 22 14.29 7.69 13.53
CA TYR A 22 13.43 8.22 12.47
C TYR A 22 13.56 9.73 12.27
N THR A 23 14.16 10.47 13.21
CA THR A 23 14.45 11.91 13.02
C THR A 23 15.50 12.14 11.93
N LYS A 24 16.34 11.12 11.66
CA LYS A 24 17.34 11.12 10.59
C LYS A 24 16.84 10.45 9.31
N ALA A 25 15.60 9.97 9.29
CA ALA A 25 15.04 9.34 8.12
C ALA A 25 14.85 10.37 6.99
N LYS A 26 15.09 9.94 5.76
CA LYS A 26 14.76 10.76 4.58
C LYS A 26 13.24 10.75 4.38
N PRO A 27 12.64 11.89 3.98
CA PRO A 27 11.24 11.91 3.56
C PRO A 27 10.98 10.86 2.48
N ASN A 28 9.81 10.22 2.53
CA ASN A 28 9.44 9.21 1.53
C ASN A 28 9.39 9.86 0.14
N ARG A 29 10.22 9.37 -0.79
CA ARG A 29 10.32 9.88 -2.16
C ARG A 29 9.00 9.82 -2.94
N PHE A 30 8.07 8.96 -2.52
CA PHE A 30 6.75 8.81 -3.14
C PHE A 30 5.65 9.61 -2.42
N ALA A 31 5.93 10.22 -1.26
CA ALA A 31 4.93 10.99 -0.53
C ALA A 31 4.42 12.19 -1.35
N ALA A 32 5.29 12.82 -2.15
CA ALA A 32 4.88 13.90 -3.05
C ALA A 32 3.89 13.43 -4.13
N GLN A 33 3.96 12.15 -4.53
CA GLN A 33 3.06 11.57 -5.52
C GLN A 33 1.74 11.10 -4.90
N MET A 34 1.70 10.96 -3.58
CA MET A 34 0.51 10.56 -2.81
C MET A 34 0.07 11.72 -1.93
N GLY A 35 -0.55 12.72 -2.57
CA GLY A 35 -1.16 13.84 -1.88
C GLY A 35 -2.28 13.39 -0.94
N ALA A 36 -2.78 14.33 -0.13
CA ALA A 36 -3.94 14.07 0.73
C ALA A 36 -5.14 13.61 -0.13
N GLY A 37 -5.66 12.42 0.16
CA GLY A 37 -6.77 11.82 -0.59
C GLY A 37 -6.37 10.91 -1.76
N THR A 38 -5.08 10.70 -2.04
CA THR A 38 -4.65 9.71 -3.03
C THR A 38 -4.94 8.29 -2.54
N ILE A 39 -5.67 7.50 -3.34
CA ILE A 39 -5.96 6.09 -3.09
C ILE A 39 -5.03 5.24 -3.95
N ALA A 40 -4.25 4.36 -3.31
CA ALA A 40 -3.47 3.35 -4.00
C ALA A 40 -4.32 2.10 -4.23
N VAL A 41 -4.37 1.62 -5.47
CA VAL A 41 -5.11 0.42 -5.88
C VAL A 41 -4.13 -0.56 -6.53
N VAL A 42 -4.24 -1.84 -6.19
CA VAL A 42 -3.50 -2.91 -6.85
C VAL A 42 -4.38 -3.49 -7.94
N LEU A 43 -3.86 -3.55 -9.17
CA LEU A 43 -4.55 -4.21 -10.28
C LEU A 43 -4.27 -5.71 -10.25
N ASP A 44 -5.25 -6.50 -10.63
CA ASP A 44 -5.05 -7.93 -10.87
C ASP A 44 -4.12 -8.15 -12.09
N PRO A 45 -3.38 -9.27 -12.15
CA PRO A 45 -2.36 -9.48 -13.18
C PRO A 45 -2.87 -9.43 -14.63
N ASP A 46 -4.09 -9.90 -14.86
CA ASP A 46 -4.76 -9.87 -16.16
C ASP A 46 -5.08 -8.44 -16.60
N VAL A 47 -5.57 -7.60 -15.68
CA VAL A 47 -5.84 -6.18 -15.95
C VAL A 47 -4.54 -5.41 -16.16
N ALA A 48 -3.51 -5.69 -15.34
CA ALA A 48 -2.19 -5.08 -15.45
C ALA A 48 -1.47 -5.44 -16.76
N ALA A 49 -1.76 -6.62 -17.35
CA ALA A 49 -1.22 -7.01 -18.65
C ALA A 49 -1.75 -6.12 -19.79
N VAL A 50 -2.96 -5.57 -19.64
CA VAL A 50 -3.59 -4.67 -20.63
C VAL A 50 -3.20 -3.21 -20.36
N PHE A 51 -3.24 -2.78 -19.10
CA PHE A 51 -2.94 -1.40 -18.71
C PHE A 51 -1.56 -1.26 -18.07
N GLN A 52 -0.59 -0.83 -18.87
CA GLN A 52 0.82 -0.71 -18.46
C GLN A 52 1.13 0.59 -17.69
N SER A 53 0.16 1.49 -17.53
CA SER A 53 0.37 2.77 -16.85
C SER A 53 -0.87 3.28 -16.14
N SER A 54 -0.67 4.05 -15.06
CA SER A 54 -1.77 4.66 -14.31
C SER A 54 -2.57 5.67 -15.14
N GLU A 55 -1.92 6.33 -16.10
CA GLU A 55 -2.54 7.29 -17.03
C GLU A 55 -3.55 6.58 -17.93
N SER A 56 -3.21 5.40 -18.46
CA SER A 56 -4.09 4.62 -19.34
C SER A 56 -5.35 4.14 -18.62
N VAL A 57 -5.23 3.65 -17.39
CA VAL A 57 -6.36 3.23 -16.55
C VAL A 57 -7.26 4.43 -16.26
N ASN A 58 -6.68 5.53 -15.79
CA ASN A 58 -7.44 6.71 -15.40
C ASN A 58 -8.14 7.37 -16.60
N ALA A 59 -7.54 7.35 -17.80
CA ALA A 59 -8.18 7.85 -19.01
C ALA A 59 -9.44 7.04 -19.35
N LEU A 60 -9.36 5.70 -19.29
CA LEU A 60 -10.50 4.84 -19.54
C LEU A 60 -11.60 5.03 -18.48
N LEU A 61 -11.24 5.00 -17.19
CA LEU A 61 -12.21 5.17 -16.10
C LEU A 61 -12.95 6.52 -16.19
N ARG A 62 -12.26 7.60 -16.55
CA ARG A 62 -12.89 8.91 -16.78
C ARG A 62 -13.85 8.91 -17.97
N SER A 63 -13.50 8.21 -19.05
CA SER A 63 -14.40 8.03 -20.20
C SER A 63 -15.67 7.31 -19.79
N VAL A 64 -15.55 6.22 -19.01
CA VAL A 64 -16.70 5.48 -18.48
C VAL A 64 -17.54 6.35 -17.55
N ILE A 65 -16.93 7.07 -16.62
CA ILE A 65 -17.65 8.00 -15.71
C ILE A 65 -18.43 9.06 -16.51
N SER A 66 -17.84 9.60 -17.58
CA SER A 66 -18.47 10.60 -18.43
C SER A 66 -19.66 10.05 -19.24
N ALA A 67 -19.61 8.77 -19.58
CA ALA A 67 -20.68 8.08 -20.32
C ALA A 67 -21.83 7.61 -19.42
N LEU A 68 -21.65 7.57 -18.09
CA LEU A 68 -22.67 7.10 -17.16
C LEU A 68 -23.68 8.22 -16.81
N PRO A 69 -25.00 7.98 -16.95
CA PRO A 69 -26.04 8.94 -16.59
C PRO A 69 -26.17 9.02 -15.07
N GLY A 70 -25.39 9.92 -14.45
CA GLY A 70 -25.35 10.10 -12.99
C GLY A 70 -24.03 10.65 -12.44
N GLY A 71 -23.02 10.85 -13.30
CA GLY A 71 -21.71 11.38 -12.92
C GLY A 71 -21.69 12.86 -12.57
N SER A 72 -22.48 13.31 -11.59
CA SER A 72 -22.12 14.48 -10.77
C SER A 72 -22.90 14.47 -9.46
N LYS A 73 -22.23 14.10 -8.36
CA LYS A 73 -22.46 14.79 -7.10
C LYS A 73 -21.10 14.96 -6.43
N PRO A 74 -20.77 16.19 -5.97
CA PRO A 74 -19.46 16.50 -5.40
C PRO A 74 -19.13 15.65 -4.17
#